data_AF-A0A935U6Z3-F1
#
_entry.id   AF-A0A935U6Z3-F1
#
_cell.length_a   1.000
_cell.length_b   1.000
_cell.length_c   1.000
_cell.angle_alpha   90.00
_cell.angle_beta   90.00
_cell.angle_gamma   90.00
#
_symmetry.space_group_name_H-M   'P 1'
#
loop_
_entity.id
_entity.type
_entity.pdbx_description
1 polymer ?
#
loop_
_entity_poly.entity_id
_entity_poly.type
_entity_poly.pdbx_seq_one_letter_code
_entity_poly.pdbx_strand_id
1 'polypeptide(L)'
;MYKCKKKAILITDPCQDTVCEWWLKNEMFCNCTWVACNYGPFTLEEVGEMMGVTRERIRQIEAKALRKLQHKKRRDQLKDFASPDFDKDYR
;
A
#
# COMPACT_ATOMS: atom_id res chain seq x y z
N MET A 1 17.09 -0.98 -2.79
CA MET A 1 16.92 0.38 -3.33
C MET A 1 15.72 0.41 -4.26
N TYR A 2 14.82 1.38 -4.11
CA TYR A 2 13.59 1.48 -4.91
C TYR A 2 13.80 2.37 -6.14
N LYS A 3 13.15 2.05 -7.26
CA LYS A 3 13.12 2.91 -8.45
C LYS A 3 11.86 3.78 -8.44
N CYS A 4 12.02 5.06 -8.72
CA CYS A 4 10.90 5.99 -8.88
C CYS A 4 10.06 5.57 -10.09
N LYS A 5 8.75 5.38 -9.90
CA LYS A 5 7.84 5.00 -10.99
C LYS A 5 7.71 6.10 -12.06
N LYS A 6 7.81 7.38 -11.67
CA LYS A 6 7.71 8.52 -12.59
C LYS A 6 9.01 8.81 -13.34
N LYS A 7 10.16 8.81 -12.63
CA LYS A 7 11.46 9.21 -13.16
C LYS A 7 12.36 8.04 -13.61
N ALA A 8 11.98 6.79 -13.27
CA ALA A 8 12.75 5.56 -13.52
C ALA A 8 14.17 5.50 -12.90
N ILE A 9 14.57 6.50 -12.10
CA ILE A 9 15.84 6.55 -11.36
C ILE A 9 15.70 5.95 -9.96
N LEU A 10 16.83 5.63 -9.32
CA LEU A 10 16.83 5.19 -7.92
C LEU A 10 16.37 6.32 -7.00
N ILE A 11 15.57 5.98 -5.99
CA ILE A 11 15.16 6.89 -4.94
C ILE A 11 16.26 6.89 -3.88
N THR A 12 17.10 7.93 -3.90
CA THR A 12 18.17 8.18 -2.93
C THR A 12 17.80 9.31 -1.97
N ASP A 13 17.02 10.27 -2.45
CA ASP A 13 16.68 11.49 -1.75
C ASP A 13 15.16 11.74 -1.79
N PRO A 14 14.61 12.55 -0.87
CA PRO A 14 13.19 12.88 -0.87
C PRO A 14 12.72 13.49 -2.19
N CYS A 15 11.56 13.03 -2.66
CA CYS A 15 10.95 13.55 -3.87
C CYS A 15 10.52 15.02 -3.66
N GLN A 16 11.10 15.93 -4.45
CA GLN A 16 10.75 17.36 -4.46
C GLN A 16 9.55 17.69 -5.36
N ASP A 17 9.09 16.72 -6.16
CA ASP A 17 7.97 16.90 -7.08
C ASP A 17 6.65 16.70 -6.32
N THR A 18 6.09 17.81 -5.82
CA THR A 18 4.83 17.83 -5.05
C THR A 18 3.59 17.52 -5.88
N VAL A 19 3.71 17.53 -7.22
CA VAL A 19 2.64 17.12 -8.15
C VAL A 19 2.80 15.68 -8.63
N CYS A 20 3.73 14.91 -8.04
CA CYS A 20 3.86 13.50 -8.31
C CYS A 20 2.63 12.73 -7.80
N GLU A 21 2.10 11.82 -8.61
CA GLU A 21 0.95 10.95 -8.26
C GLU A 21 1.21 10.12 -6.99
N TRP A 22 2.49 9.82 -6.71
CA TRP A 22 2.93 9.01 -5.58
C TRP A 22 3.53 9.86 -4.47
N TRP A 23 3.33 11.18 -4.52
CA TRP A 23 3.87 12.09 -3.52
C TRP A 23 3.18 11.88 -2.17
N LEU A 24 3.99 11.80 -1.13
CA LEU A 24 3.56 11.67 0.26
C LEU A 24 4.23 12.78 1.07
N LYS A 25 3.53 13.40 2.00
CA LYS A 25 4.13 14.41 2.89
C LYS A 25 4.86 13.72 4.06
N ASN A 26 5.87 12.92 3.75
CA ASN A 26 6.66 12.20 4.74
C ASN A 26 8.08 11.93 4.22
N GLU A 27 9.05 12.68 4.75
CA GLU A 27 10.45 12.61 4.33
C GLU A 27 11.12 11.28 4.71
N MET A 28 10.64 10.60 5.77
CA MET A 28 11.13 9.28 6.16
C MET A 28 10.95 8.24 5.05
N PHE A 29 9.95 8.43 4.20
CA PHE A 29 9.69 7.58 3.03
C PHE A 29 10.06 8.27 1.72
N CYS A 30 11.02 9.19 1.76
CA CYS A 30 11.48 9.95 0.60
C CYS A 30 10.33 10.65 -0.14
N ASN A 31 9.30 11.11 0.58
CA ASN A 31 8.07 11.66 0.02
C ASN A 31 7.40 10.78 -1.05
N CYS A 32 7.47 9.46 -0.90
CA CYS A 32 7.01 8.51 -1.91
C CYS A 32 6.17 7.37 -1.31
N THR A 33 4.91 7.27 -1.71
CA THR A 33 4.02 6.17 -1.27
C THR A 33 4.58 4.79 -1.65
N TRP A 34 5.25 4.67 -2.79
CA TRP A 34 5.86 3.41 -3.22
C TRP A 34 6.96 2.94 -2.25
N VAL A 35 7.73 3.88 -1.71
CA VAL A 35 8.73 3.57 -0.68
C VAL A 35 8.00 3.18 0.59
N ALA A 36 7.07 4.00 1.07
CA ALA A 36 6.30 3.76 2.30
C ALA A 36 5.67 2.36 2.37
N CYS A 37 5.06 1.87 1.28
CA CYS A 37 4.41 0.56 1.23
C CYS A 37 5.33 -0.63 1.57
N ASN A 38 6.65 -0.47 1.51
CA ASN A 38 7.61 -1.54 1.79
C ASN A 38 8.14 -1.55 3.25
N TYR A 39 7.76 -0.58 4.08
CA TYR A 39 8.24 -0.47 5.47
C TYR A 39 7.18 -0.84 6.53
N GLY A 40 5.99 -1.26 6.11
CA GLY A 40 4.88 -1.62 7.00
C GLY A 40 5.01 -3.01 7.65
N PRO A 41 4.17 -3.33 8.65
CA PRO A 41 2.77 -2.91 8.73
C PRO A 41 2.53 -1.54 9.38
N PHE A 42 1.49 -0.85 8.92
CA PHE A 42 0.98 0.41 9.49
C PHE A 42 -0.47 0.25 9.91
N THR A 43 -0.89 0.99 10.92
CA THR A 43 -2.28 1.10 11.35
C THR A 43 -3.10 1.99 10.39
N LEU A 44 -4.43 1.85 10.41
CA LEU A 44 -5.33 2.69 9.60
C LEU A 44 -5.22 4.19 9.95
N GLU A 45 -4.81 4.51 11.17
CA GLU A 45 -4.64 5.88 11.65
C GLU A 45 -3.35 6.50 11.11
N GLU A 46 -2.22 5.80 11.23
CA GLU A 46 -0.93 6.23 10.66
C GLU A 46 -1.03 6.41 9.13
N VAL A 47 -1.70 5.49 8.42
CA VAL A 47 -1.93 5.62 6.98
C VAL A 47 -2.81 6.84 6.66
N GLY A 48 -3.82 7.11 7.50
CA GLY A 48 -4.67 8.28 7.36
C GLY A 48 -3.88 9.58 7.51
N GLU A 49 -3.05 9.68 8.54
CA GLU A 49 -2.19 10.84 8.80
C GLU A 49 -1.22 11.09 7.64
N MET A 50 -0.52 10.05 7.18
CA MET A 50 0.42 10.14 6.05
C MET A 50 -0.25 10.63 4.76
N MET A 51 -1.48 10.17 4.50
CA MET A 51 -2.23 10.46 3.28
C MET A 51 -3.12 11.71 3.39
N GLY A 52 -3.18 12.35 4.56
CA GLY A 52 -4.04 13.51 4.82
C GLY A 52 -5.54 13.20 4.76
N VAL A 53 -5.95 11.99 5.15
CA VAL A 53 -7.36 11.55 5.17
C VAL A 53 -7.73 10.95 6.53
N THR A 54 -9.02 10.82 6.81
CA THR A 54 -9.47 10.24 8.08
C THR A 54 -9.22 8.72 8.14
N ARG A 55 -9.03 8.19 9.35
CA ARG A 55 -8.98 6.74 9.62
C ARG A 55 -10.15 5.97 8.98
N GLU A 56 -11.36 6.52 9.09
CA GLU A 56 -12.56 5.88 8.52
C GLU A 56 -12.52 5.85 6.99
N ARG A 57 -11.92 6.86 6.35
CA ARG A 57 -11.73 6.83 4.90
C ARG A 57 -10.80 5.70 4.47
N ILE A 58 -9.70 5.47 5.20
CA ILE A 58 -8.79 4.34 4.93
C ILE A 58 -9.54 3.01 5.12
N ARG A 59 -10.29 2.84 6.21
CA ARG A 59 -11.10 1.64 6.47
C ARG A 59 -12.09 1.33 5.34
N GLN A 60 -12.75 2.36 4.80
CA GLN A 60 -13.67 2.20 3.67
C GLN A 60 -12.96 1.75 2.39
N ILE A 61 -11.77 2.31 2.11
CA ILE A 61 -10.95 1.93 0.95
C ILE A 61 -10.50 0.47 1.09
N GLU A 62 -10.02 0.06 2.26
CA GLU A 62 -9.64 -1.31 2.59
C GLU A 62 -10.81 -2.27 2.35
N ALA A 63 -11.98 -2.01 2.95
CA ALA A 63 -13.17 -2.85 2.78
C ALA A 63 -13.59 -2.96 1.30
N LYS A 64 -13.50 -1.86 0.54
CA LYS A 64 -13.78 -1.86 -0.90
C LYS A 64 -12.75 -2.66 -1.69
N ALA A 65 -11.47 -2.59 -1.33
CA ALA A 65 -10.40 -3.35 -1.96
C ALA A 65 -10.52 -4.86 -1.68
N LEU A 66 -10.80 -5.25 -0.44
CA LEU A 66 -11.03 -6.64 -0.05
C LEU A 66 -12.24 -7.24 -0.77
N ARG A 67 -13.38 -6.53 -0.79
CA ARG A 67 -14.57 -6.95 -1.56
C ARG A 67 -14.25 -7.15 -3.04
N LYS A 68 -13.42 -6.26 -3.59
CA LYS A 68 -12.94 -6.37 -4.97
C LYS A 68 -12.13 -7.67 -5.17
N LEU A 69 -11.15 -7.95 -4.31
CA LEU A 69 -10.28 -9.13 -4.42
C LEU A 69 -11.05 -10.45 -4.26
N GLN A 70 -12.07 -10.48 -3.40
CA GLN A 70 -12.93 -11.66 -3.19
C GLN A 70 -13.80 -12.03 -4.40
N HIS A 71 -13.99 -11.13 -5.37
CA HIS A 71 -14.77 -11.41 -6.57
C HIS A 71 -14.17 -12.58 -7.37
N LYS A 72 -14.99 -13.57 -7.73
CA LYS A 72 -14.58 -14.85 -8.35
C LYS A 72 -13.46 -14.70 -9.37
N LYS A 73 -13.62 -13.82 -10.36
CA LYS A 73 -12.62 -13.57 -11.42
C LYS A 73 -11.21 -13.25 -10.89
N ARG A 74 -11.09 -12.42 -9.85
CA ARG A 74 -9.79 -12.06 -9.23
C ARG A 74 -9.33 -13.12 -8.24
N ARG A 75 -10.24 -13.63 -7.41
CA ARG A 75 -9.93 -14.72 -6.48
C ARG A 75 -9.32 -15.92 -7.21
N ASP A 76 -9.89 -16.32 -8.33
CA ASP A 76 -9.42 -17.47 -9.10
C ASP A 76 -7.99 -17.26 -9.65
N GLN A 77 -7.59 -16.02 -9.93
CA GLN A 77 -6.20 -15.67 -10.32
C GLN A 77 -5.22 -15.64 -9.14
N LEU A 78 -5.73 -15.54 -7.91
CA LEU A 78 -4.94 -15.44 -6.69
C LEU A 78 -4.82 -16.77 -5.94
N LYS A 79 -5.58 -17.80 -6.34
CA LYS A 79 -5.62 -19.12 -5.69
C LYS A 79 -4.25 -19.77 -5.59
N ASP A 80 -3.46 -19.71 -6.65
CA ASP A 80 -2.14 -20.35 -6.71
C ASP A 80 -1.11 -19.70 -5.77
N PHE A 81 -1.41 -18.50 -5.25
CA PHE A 81 -0.56 -17.78 -4.29
C PHE A 81 -0.98 -17.98 -2.84
N ALA A 82 -2.16 -18.58 -2.58
CA ALA A 82 -2.58 -18.91 -1.22
C ALA A 82 -1.85 -20.19 -0.78
N SER A 83 -0.88 -20.06 0.14
CA SER A 83 -0.16 -21.22 0.69
C SER A 83 -1.14 -22.23 1.30
N PRO A 84 -0.99 -23.56 1.06
CA PRO A 84 -1.85 -24.60 1.64
C PRO A 84 -1.87 -24.69 3.17
N ASP A 85 -0.94 -24.02 3.86
CA ASP A 85 -0.66 -24.30 5.27
C ASP A 85 -1.42 -23.43 6.30
N PHE A 86 -2.23 -22.46 5.86
CA PHE A 86 -2.95 -21.56 6.79
C PHE A 86 -4.29 -22.10 7.31
N ASP A 87 -4.77 -23.25 6.83
CA ASP A 87 -6.10 -23.79 7.18
C ASP A 87 -6.11 -24.69 8.44
N LYS A 88 -4.97 -24.95 9.11
CA LYS A 88 -4.91 -25.97 10.19
C LYS A 88 -5.09 -25.48 11.63
N ASP A 89 -4.99 -24.18 11.92
CA ASP A 89 -4.87 -23.73 13.32
C ASP A 89 -6.06 -22.90 13.87
N TYR A 90 -7.18 -22.84 13.16
CA TYR A 90 -8.42 -22.23 13.69
C TYR A 90 -9.58 -23.23 13.66
N ARG A 91 -9.50 -24.23 14.54
CA ARG A 91 -10.65 -24.99 15.03
C ARG A 91 -10.70 -24.91 16.55
#